data_AF-A0A7S0XI73-F1
#
_entry.id   AF-A0A7S0XI73-F1
#
_cell.length_a   1.000
_cell.length_b   1.000
_cell.length_c   1.000
_cell.angle_alpha   90.00
_cell.angle_beta   90.00
_cell.angle_gamma   90.00
#
_symmetry.space_group_name_H-M   'P 1'
#
loop_
_entity.id
_entity.type
_entity.pdbx_description
1 polymer ?
#
loop_
_entity_poly.entity_id
_entity_poly.type
_entity_poly.pdbx_seq_one_letter_code
_entity_poly.pdbx_strand_id
1 'polypeptide(L)'
;SSVIKVEWVPAESTRLLYIQVSGGAQLWPWSGSIGVHLSAKTSSPREAASVKEFESAVVSETGVLRVHVKSESTLISIAELPIRVSIARMAPPRARCLLWDQFHDLRYPPGYIPRDSLASTTEMLDWLGDHPHTNFHEFFRELRKQGFFVDVWNQPISCLTPQIARHYGALLVVDPEEFFAAAEVDALEN
;
A
#
# COMPACT_ATOMS: atom_id res chain seq x y z
N SER A 1 -4.04 -26.71 -9.14
CA SER A 1 -2.71 -26.52 -8.53
C SER A 1 -2.84 -25.96 -7.13
N SER A 2 -1.85 -26.15 -6.25
CA SER A 2 -1.89 -25.66 -4.88
C SER A 2 -0.59 -24.98 -4.45
N VAL A 3 -0.68 -23.92 -3.66
CA VAL A 3 0.49 -23.29 -3.03
C VAL A 3 0.93 -24.17 -1.87
N ILE A 4 2.17 -24.67 -1.92
CA ILE A 4 2.70 -25.60 -0.92
C ILE A 4 3.70 -24.96 0.03
N LYS A 5 4.37 -23.89 -0.40
CA LYS A 5 5.37 -23.18 0.40
C LYS A 5 5.51 -21.76 -0.13
N VAL A 6 5.67 -20.80 0.77
CA VAL A 6 6.13 -19.46 0.43
C VAL A 6 7.35 -19.12 1.28
N GLU A 7 8.41 -18.64 0.63
CA GLU A 7 9.70 -18.37 1.25
C GLU A 7 10.19 -16.98 0.86
N TRP A 8 10.60 -16.20 1.86
CA TRP A 8 11.27 -14.92 1.65
C TRP A 8 12.78 -15.12 1.64
N VAL A 9 13.43 -14.73 0.54
CA VAL A 9 14.88 -14.77 0.38
C VAL A 9 15.39 -13.33 0.29
N PRO A 10 15.87 -12.74 1.40
CA PRO A 10 16.39 -11.38 1.37
C PRO A 10 17.73 -11.33 0.61
N ALA A 11 17.98 -10.26 -0.13
CA ALA A 11 19.24 -10.05 -0.85
C ALA A 11 20.39 -9.68 0.10
N GLU A 12 20.06 -9.02 1.20
CA GLU A 12 20.99 -8.66 2.29
C GLU A 12 20.54 -9.32 3.60
N SER A 13 21.43 -9.51 4.57
CA SER A 13 21.09 -10.17 5.86
C SER A 13 20.23 -9.31 6.80
N THR A 14 19.71 -8.19 6.32
CA THR A 14 18.91 -7.23 7.06
C THR A 14 17.54 -7.82 7.41
N ARG A 15 17.15 -7.70 8.68
CA ARG A 15 15.96 -8.37 9.26
C ARG A 15 14.77 -7.42 9.46
N LEU A 16 14.73 -6.30 8.75
CA LEU A 16 13.77 -5.22 9.02
C LEU A 16 12.38 -5.45 8.43
N LEU A 17 12.21 -6.45 7.58
CA LEU A 17 10.92 -6.79 6.99
C LEU A 17 10.35 -8.05 7.65
N TYR A 18 9.07 -7.99 7.97
CA TYR A 18 8.23 -9.11 8.32
C TYR A 18 7.29 -9.39 7.16
N ILE A 19 7.25 -10.64 6.70
CA ILE A 19 6.40 -11.06 5.59
C ILE A 19 5.45 -12.14 6.09
N GLN A 20 4.16 -11.92 5.86
CA GLN A 20 3.12 -12.92 6.04
C GLN A 20 2.44 -13.18 4.72
N VAL A 21 1.88 -14.38 4.59
CA VAL A 21 1.13 -14.78 3.40
C VAL A 21 -0.21 -15.30 3.86
N SER A 22 -1.25 -14.89 3.13
CA SER A 22 -2.64 -15.23 3.33
C SER A 22 -3.23 -15.65 1.99
N GLY A 23 -4.41 -16.28 2.00
CA GLY A 23 -5.12 -16.64 0.77
C GLY A 23 -5.14 -18.13 0.45
N GLY A 24 -5.94 -18.45 -0.58
CA GLY A 24 -6.39 -19.80 -0.87
C GLY A 24 -5.25 -20.71 -1.29
N ALA A 25 -5.07 -21.81 -0.56
CA ALA A 25 -4.10 -22.86 -0.89
C ALA A 25 -4.34 -23.48 -2.28
N GLN A 26 -5.48 -23.22 -2.92
CA GLN A 26 -5.91 -23.83 -4.17
C GLN A 26 -6.05 -22.79 -5.29
N LEU A 27 -5.17 -22.92 -6.29
CA LEU A 27 -5.22 -22.23 -7.58
C LEU A 27 -5.90 -23.20 -8.57
N TRP A 28 -7.23 -23.18 -8.61
CA TRP A 28 -8.04 -24.11 -9.43
C TRP A 28 -9.37 -23.47 -9.84
N PRO A 29 -9.92 -23.77 -11.03
CA PRO A 29 -9.32 -24.54 -12.14
C PRO A 29 -8.41 -23.68 -13.02
N TRP A 30 -8.63 -22.35 -13.06
CA TRP A 30 -7.88 -21.43 -13.93
C TRP A 30 -7.40 -20.15 -13.23
N SER A 31 -7.88 -19.86 -12.03
CA SER A 31 -7.50 -18.67 -11.26
C SER A 31 -7.43 -18.98 -9.77
N GLY A 32 -6.68 -18.17 -9.06
CA GLY A 32 -6.66 -18.15 -7.60
C GLY A 32 -5.86 -16.94 -7.11
N SER A 33 -5.85 -16.70 -5.81
CA SER A 33 -5.21 -15.52 -5.23
C SER A 33 -4.35 -15.88 -4.02
N ILE A 34 -3.27 -15.12 -3.89
CA ILE A 34 -2.37 -15.13 -2.73
C ILE A 34 -2.26 -13.69 -2.27
N GLY A 35 -2.57 -13.44 -1.00
CA GLY A 35 -2.34 -12.16 -0.35
C GLY A 35 -0.99 -12.16 0.33
N VAL A 36 -0.10 -11.25 -0.06
CA VAL A 36 1.20 -11.05 0.59
C VAL A 36 1.12 -9.80 1.45
N HIS A 37 1.46 -9.95 2.73
CA HIS A 37 1.49 -8.87 3.71
C HIS A 37 2.93 -8.56 4.07
N LEU A 38 3.35 -7.31 3.88
CA LEU A 38 4.69 -6.84 4.18
C LEU A 38 4.58 -5.82 5.32
N SER A 39 5.40 -5.96 6.35
CA SER A 39 5.41 -5.04 7.49
C SER A 39 6.83 -4.74 7.93
N ALA A 40 7.15 -3.48 8.20
CA ALA A 40 8.43 -3.15 8.82
C ALA A 40 8.43 -3.64 10.28
N LYS A 41 9.50 -4.30 10.71
CA LYS A 41 9.70 -4.58 12.13
C LYS A 41 9.96 -3.26 12.82
N THR A 42 9.12 -2.91 13.78
CA THR A 42 9.31 -1.75 14.64
C THR A 42 10.60 -1.96 15.44
N SER A 43 11.72 -1.38 15.01
CA SER A 43 12.86 -1.22 15.89
C SER A 43 12.41 -0.29 17.02
N SER A 44 12.61 -0.71 18.26
CA SER A 44 12.39 0.21 19.37
C SER A 44 13.25 1.48 19.15
N PRO A 45 12.80 2.67 19.59
CA PRO A 45 13.61 3.89 19.47
C PRO A 45 15.03 3.74 20.08
N ARG A 46 15.19 2.81 21.03
CA ARG A 46 16.47 2.45 21.66
C ARG A 46 17.39 1.64 20.74
N GLU A 47 16.87 0.73 19.93
CA GLU A 47 17.66 -0.03 18.93
C GLU A 47 18.05 0.85 17.74
N ALA A 48 17.21 1.83 17.38
CA ALA A 48 17.52 2.83 16.36
C ALA A 48 18.64 3.79 16.80
N ALA A 49 18.76 4.07 18.11
CA ALA A 49 19.75 4.98 18.68
C ALA A 49 21.14 4.35 18.93
N SER A 50 21.26 3.03 19.01
CA SER A 50 22.52 2.35 19.36
C SER A 50 23.49 2.17 18.18
N VAL A 51 23.09 2.49 16.96
CA VAL A 51 23.94 2.32 15.77
C VAL A 51 24.33 3.68 15.21
N LYS A 52 25.54 4.12 15.55
CA LYS A 52 26.13 5.43 15.23
C LYS A 52 26.47 5.65 13.73
N GLU A 53 26.10 4.74 12.83
CA GLU A 53 26.52 4.75 11.40
C GLU A 53 25.40 5.04 10.39
N PHE A 54 24.20 5.45 10.81
CA PHE A 54 23.06 5.59 9.89
C PHE A 54 22.82 7.03 9.42
N GLU A 55 23.60 7.48 8.42
CA GLU A 55 23.38 8.77 7.73
C GLU A 55 22.15 8.79 6.80
N SER A 56 21.57 7.63 6.47
CA SER A 56 20.36 7.54 5.62
C SER A 56 19.12 7.21 6.44
N ALA A 57 18.19 8.17 6.54
CA ALA A 57 16.89 8.01 7.22
C ALA A 57 15.99 6.93 6.59
N VAL A 58 16.30 6.49 5.37
CA VAL A 58 15.58 5.47 4.61
C VAL A 58 16.53 4.35 4.24
N VAL A 59 16.12 3.10 4.48
CA VAL A 59 16.86 1.91 4.01
C VAL A 59 16.02 1.13 3.03
N SER A 60 16.65 0.73 1.93
CA SER A 60 16.04 -0.10 0.90
C SER A 60 16.30 -1.57 1.20
N GLU A 61 15.27 -2.31 1.59
CA GLU A 61 15.30 -3.75 1.71
C GLU A 61 14.95 -4.37 0.36
N THR A 62 15.74 -5.33 -0.10
CA THR A 62 15.48 -6.05 -1.35
C THR A 62 15.52 -7.56 -1.13
N GLY A 63 14.77 -8.30 -1.92
CA GLY A 63 14.77 -9.76 -1.88
C GLY A 63 13.75 -10.36 -2.83
N VAL A 64 13.60 -11.67 -2.77
CA VAL A 64 12.73 -12.44 -3.65
C VAL A 64 11.76 -13.25 -2.79
N LEU A 65 10.46 -13.08 -3.05
CA LEU A 65 9.43 -13.96 -2.53
C LEU A 65 9.27 -15.15 -3.48
N ARG A 66 9.58 -16.34 -3.01
CA ARG A 66 9.43 -17.59 -3.75
C ARG A 66 8.13 -18.28 -3.37
N VAL A 67 7.24 -18.44 -4.33
CA VAL A 67 5.99 -19.17 -4.17
C VAL A 67 6.11 -20.51 -4.88
N HIS A 68 6.09 -21.59 -4.10
CA HIS A 68 6.12 -22.95 -4.62
C HIS A 68 4.70 -23.43 -4.90
N VAL A 69 4.43 -23.74 -6.16
CA VAL A 69 3.13 -24.20 -6.65
C VAL A 69 3.26 -25.64 -7.09
N LYS A 70 2.44 -26.52 -6.51
CA LYS A 70 2.32 -27.92 -6.91
C LYS A 70 1.15 -28.09 -7.86
N SER A 71 1.41 -28.67 -9.03
CA SER A 71 0.37 -29.08 -9.97
C SER A 71 -0.28 -30.41 -9.56
N GLU A 72 -1.43 -30.72 -10.15
CA GLU A 72 -2.09 -32.03 -9.96
C GLU A 72 -1.21 -33.20 -10.43
N SER A 73 -0.39 -32.98 -11.47
CA SER A 73 0.60 -33.94 -11.98
C SER A 73 1.88 -34.02 -11.14
N THR A 74 1.86 -33.49 -9.90
CA THR A 74 2.97 -33.44 -8.93
C THR A 74 4.18 -32.60 -9.30
N LEU A 75 4.21 -31.98 -10.49
CA LEU A 75 5.24 -31.03 -10.88
C LEU A 75 5.19 -29.80 -9.96
N ILE A 76 6.37 -29.38 -9.47
CA ILE A 76 6.54 -28.20 -8.63
C ILE A 76 7.13 -27.09 -9.49
N SER A 77 6.42 -25.97 -9.56
CA SER A 77 6.91 -24.72 -10.18
C SER A 77 7.19 -23.70 -9.09
N ILE A 78 8.22 -22.88 -9.31
CA ILE A 78 8.60 -21.79 -8.39
C ILE A 78 8.32 -20.48 -9.12
N ALA A 79 7.41 -19.68 -8.58
CA ALA A 79 7.23 -18.30 -8.99
C ALA A 79 8.09 -17.40 -8.11
N GLU A 80 8.95 -16.60 -8.73
CA GLU A 80 9.81 -15.64 -8.04
C GLU A 80 9.26 -14.23 -8.22
N LEU A 81 8.98 -13.55 -7.11
CA LEU A 81 8.53 -12.16 -7.09
C LEU A 81 9.62 -11.30 -6.43
N PRO A 82 10.38 -10.51 -7.23
CA PRO A 82 11.33 -9.54 -6.68
C PRO A 82 10.58 -8.44 -5.94
N ILE A 83 10.99 -8.17 -4.70
CA ILE A 83 10.41 -7.15 -3.84
C ILE A 83 11.52 -6.16 -3.45
N ARG A 84 11.20 -4.87 -3.57
CA ARG A 84 11.99 -3.75 -3.04
C ARG A 84 11.10 -2.90 -2.17
N VAL A 85 11.49 -2.69 -0.92
CA VAL A 85 10.77 -1.86 0.05
C VAL A 85 11.69 -0.79 0.59
N SER A 86 11.26 0.47 0.53
CA SER A 86 11.95 1.58 1.19
C SER A 86 11.35 1.81 2.57
N ILE A 87 12.11 1.49 3.62
CA ILE A 87 11.69 1.59 5.02
C ILE A 87 12.29 2.84 5.63
N ALA A 88 11.44 3.74 6.13
CA ALA A 88 11.88 4.85 6.98
C ALA A 88 12.28 4.29 8.35
N ARG A 89 13.54 4.46 8.75
CA ARG A 89 14.04 3.98 10.06
C ARG A 89 13.83 5.00 11.18
N MET A 90 13.71 6.27 10.81
CA MET A 90 13.35 7.36 11.71
C MET A 90 11.98 7.88 11.32
N ALA A 91 11.20 8.32 12.31
CA ALA A 91 9.96 9.04 12.04
C ALA A 91 10.26 10.26 11.14
N PRO A 92 9.69 10.33 9.93
CA PRO A 92 9.98 11.44 9.03
C PRO A 92 9.51 12.77 9.63
N PRO A 93 10.15 13.91 9.28
CA PRO A 93 9.70 15.21 9.73
C PRO A 93 8.24 15.43 9.32
N ARG A 94 7.40 15.94 10.22
CA ARG A 94 5.96 16.19 9.97
C ARG A 94 5.71 16.92 8.64
N ALA A 95 6.51 17.93 8.32
CA ALA A 95 6.40 18.71 7.08
C ALA A 95 6.63 17.89 5.78
N ARG A 96 7.18 16.68 5.90
CA ARG A 96 7.39 15.73 4.80
C ARG A 96 6.38 14.59 4.80
N CYS A 97 5.47 14.52 5.76
CA CYS A 97 4.42 13.51 5.86
C CYS A 97 3.11 14.07 5.33
N LEU A 98 2.56 13.45 4.30
CA LEU A 98 1.29 13.80 3.69
C LEU A 98 0.31 12.66 3.96
N LEU A 99 -0.91 13.00 4.34
CA LEU A 99 -2.00 12.05 4.45
C LEU A 99 -2.88 12.23 3.21
N TRP A 100 -3.07 11.18 2.43
CA TRP A 100 -3.93 11.18 1.25
C TRP A 100 -5.32 10.70 1.65
N ASP A 101 -6.34 11.50 1.37
CA ASP A 101 -7.72 11.12 1.58
C ASP A 101 -8.22 10.24 0.42
N GLN A 102 -8.33 8.93 0.65
CA GLN A 102 -8.86 7.96 -0.31
C GLN A 102 -10.35 7.69 -0.06
N PHE A 103 -10.91 8.16 1.06
CA PHE A 103 -12.28 7.86 1.43
C PHE A 103 -13.28 8.54 0.49
N HIS A 104 -12.95 9.73 0.01
CA HIS A 104 -13.80 10.52 -0.89
C HIS A 104 -13.48 10.32 -2.38
N ASP A 105 -12.46 9.54 -2.72
CA ASP A 105 -12.06 9.22 -4.10
C ASP A 105 -12.92 8.07 -4.68
N LEU A 106 -13.00 7.99 -6.02
CA LEU A 106 -13.71 6.91 -6.70
C LEU A 106 -13.08 5.53 -6.39
N ARG A 107 -13.84 4.64 -5.74
CA ARG A 107 -13.36 3.31 -5.35
C ARG A 107 -13.42 2.29 -6.48
N TYR A 108 -12.40 1.43 -6.55
CA TYR A 108 -12.39 0.22 -7.37
C TYR A 108 -12.64 -1.05 -6.52
N PRO A 109 -13.42 -2.04 -7.00
CA PRO A 109 -14.25 -1.97 -8.20
C PRO A 109 -15.39 -0.96 -8.02
N PRO A 110 -15.77 -0.23 -9.08
CA PRO A 110 -16.94 0.64 -9.00
C PRO A 110 -18.13 -0.20 -8.56
N GLY A 111 -19.00 0.38 -7.71
CA GLY A 111 -20.29 -0.25 -7.41
C GLY A 111 -20.96 -0.62 -8.74
N TYR A 112 -21.56 -1.82 -8.83
CA TYR A 112 -22.20 -2.28 -10.05
C TYR A 112 -23.33 -1.31 -10.42
N ILE A 113 -23.06 -0.40 -11.36
CA ILE A 113 -24.06 0.46 -11.97
C ILE A 113 -24.56 -0.33 -13.18
N PRO A 114 -25.78 -0.90 -13.15
CA PRO A 114 -26.33 -1.58 -14.31
C PRO A 114 -26.40 -0.57 -15.46
N ARG A 115 -25.70 -0.89 -16.56
CA ARG A 115 -25.76 -0.10 -17.79
C ARG A 115 -26.66 -0.80 -18.80
N ASP A 116 -27.58 -0.04 -19.37
CA ASP A 116 -28.49 -0.54 -20.42
C ASP A 116 -27.80 -0.68 -21.79
N SER A 117 -26.64 -0.07 -22.01
CA SER A 117 -25.91 -0.12 -23.28
C SER A 117 -24.53 -0.76 -23.12
N LEU A 118 -24.37 -1.97 -23.69
CA LEU A 118 -23.11 -2.73 -23.71
C LEU A 118 -22.12 -2.26 -24.80
N ALA A 119 -22.49 -1.27 -25.62
CA ALA A 119 -21.73 -0.87 -26.80
C ALA A 119 -20.79 0.34 -26.58
N SER A 120 -20.87 1.03 -25.44
CA SER A 120 -20.02 2.19 -25.16
C SER A 120 -18.73 1.77 -24.45
N THR A 121 -17.61 1.83 -25.16
CA THR A 121 -16.25 1.62 -24.60
C THR A 121 -15.60 2.92 -24.15
N THR A 122 -16.34 4.02 -24.07
CA THR A 122 -15.79 5.38 -24.00
C THR A 122 -15.34 5.80 -22.60
N GLU A 123 -15.80 5.14 -21.54
CA GLU A 123 -15.41 5.42 -20.15
C GLU A 123 -14.40 4.40 -19.64
N MET A 124 -13.27 4.28 -20.35
CA MET A 124 -12.13 3.44 -19.90
C MET A 124 -11.28 4.09 -18.80
N LEU A 125 -11.46 5.39 -18.53
CA LEU A 125 -10.62 6.15 -17.60
C LEU A 125 -10.96 5.86 -16.12
N ASP A 126 -12.23 5.61 -15.82
CA ASP A 126 -12.69 5.40 -14.43
C ASP A 126 -12.64 3.93 -13.99
N TRP A 127 -12.19 3.05 -14.90
CA TRP A 127 -12.18 1.61 -14.65
C TRP A 127 -11.21 1.22 -13.53
N LEU A 128 -10.19 2.02 -13.24
CA LEU A 128 -9.16 1.68 -12.24
C LEU A 128 -9.42 2.30 -10.86
N GLY A 129 -10.42 3.17 -10.73
CA GLY A 129 -10.65 4.00 -9.55
C GLY A 129 -9.55 5.04 -9.33
N ASP A 130 -9.87 6.02 -8.50
CA ASP A 130 -8.97 7.09 -8.12
C ASP A 130 -8.16 6.66 -6.91
N HIS A 131 -6.89 6.34 -7.15
CA HIS A 131 -5.95 5.95 -6.11
C HIS A 131 -4.55 6.51 -6.44
N PRO A 132 -3.74 6.84 -5.43
CA PRO A 132 -2.31 7.18 -5.59
C PRO A 132 -1.45 6.19 -6.38
N HIS A 133 -1.97 5.00 -6.66
CA HIS A 133 -1.24 3.91 -7.32
C HIS A 133 -1.86 3.52 -8.67
N THR A 134 -2.96 4.17 -9.07
CA THR A 134 -3.65 4.00 -10.35
C THR A 134 -3.70 5.34 -11.08
N ASN A 135 -4.82 6.06 -11.05
CA ASN A 135 -5.06 7.30 -11.79
C ASN A 135 -4.10 8.42 -11.35
N PHE A 136 -3.77 8.49 -10.06
CA PHE A 136 -2.85 9.50 -9.51
C PHE A 136 -1.41 9.03 -9.41
N HIS A 137 -1.03 7.95 -10.10
CA HIS A 137 0.29 7.35 -9.99
C HIS A 137 1.44 8.33 -10.32
N GLU A 138 1.27 9.18 -11.34
CA GLU A 138 2.30 10.18 -11.69
C GLU A 138 2.48 11.23 -10.60
N PHE A 139 1.37 11.73 -10.04
CA PHE A 139 1.41 12.71 -8.96
C PHE A 139 2.05 12.11 -7.69
N PHE A 140 1.64 10.90 -7.31
CA PHE A 140 2.25 10.17 -6.20
C PHE A 140 3.76 9.97 -6.41
N ARG A 141 4.18 9.57 -7.62
CA ARG A 141 5.61 9.39 -7.94
C ARG A 141 6.38 10.69 -7.79
N GLU A 142 5.83 11.82 -8.20
CA GLU A 142 6.50 13.11 -8.07
C GLU A 142 6.64 13.50 -6.60
N LEU A 143 5.60 13.34 -5.77
CA LEU A 143 5.68 13.53 -4.32
C LEU A 143 6.80 12.67 -3.69
N ARG A 144 6.89 11.40 -4.07
CA ARG A 144 7.93 10.48 -3.58
C ARG A 144 9.33 10.90 -4.03
N LYS A 145 9.51 11.36 -5.27
CA LYS A 145 10.81 11.88 -5.76
C LYS A 145 11.26 13.12 -4.99
N GLN A 146 10.32 13.99 -4.63
CA GLN A 146 10.60 15.18 -3.82
C GLN A 146 10.91 14.85 -2.35
N GLY A 147 10.79 13.57 -1.94
CA GLY A 147 11.09 13.09 -0.60
C GLY A 147 9.93 13.16 0.38
N PHE A 148 8.69 13.31 -0.10
CA PHE A 148 7.50 13.22 0.76
C PHE A 148 7.14 11.77 1.05
N PHE A 149 6.67 11.53 2.27
CA PHE A 149 5.99 10.31 2.71
C PHE A 149 4.50 10.51 2.55
N VAL A 150 3.83 9.57 1.91
CA VAL A 150 2.40 9.66 1.61
C VAL A 150 1.75 8.41 2.16
N ASP A 151 0.94 8.59 3.19
CA ASP A 151 0.08 7.53 3.74
C ASP A 151 -1.33 7.68 3.18
N VAL A 152 -2.04 6.58 3.00
CA VAL A 152 -3.39 6.56 2.41
C VAL A 152 -4.42 6.34 3.52
N TRP A 153 -5.36 7.27 3.66
CA TRP A 153 -6.43 7.27 4.65
C TRP A 153 -7.74 6.83 4.01
N ASN A 154 -8.32 5.73 4.50
CA ASN A 154 -9.50 5.09 3.91
C ASN A 154 -10.74 5.14 4.82
N GLN A 155 -10.77 6.07 5.77
CA GLN A 155 -11.87 6.27 6.70
C GLN A 155 -12.39 7.70 6.60
N PRO A 156 -13.61 7.98 7.08
CA PRO A 156 -14.09 9.36 7.19
C PRO A 156 -13.08 10.23 7.94
N ILE A 157 -12.97 11.50 7.55
CA ILE A 157 -12.05 12.44 8.19
C ILE A 157 -12.43 12.67 9.66
N SER A 158 -13.70 12.47 10.04
CA SER A 158 -14.14 12.51 11.44
C SER A 158 -13.43 11.47 12.34
N CYS A 159 -12.83 10.43 11.76
CA CYS A 159 -12.04 9.44 12.49
C CYS A 159 -10.56 9.87 12.67
N LEU A 160 -10.14 10.96 12.03
CA LEU A 160 -8.78 11.49 12.11
C LEU A 160 -8.55 12.21 13.45
N THR A 161 -8.24 11.42 14.48
CA THR A 161 -7.97 11.98 15.81
C THR A 161 -6.71 12.87 15.84
N PRO A 162 -6.63 13.86 16.75
CA PRO A 162 -5.44 14.73 16.89
C PRO A 162 -4.13 13.95 17.11
N GLN A 163 -4.20 12.77 17.74
CA GLN A 163 -3.07 11.90 17.99
C GLN A 163 -2.48 11.32 16.70
N ILE A 164 -3.30 11.14 15.66
CA ILE A 164 -2.88 10.70 14.32
C ILE A 164 -2.49 11.93 13.50
N ALA A 165 -3.34 12.95 13.45
CA ALA A 165 -3.16 14.16 12.64
C ALA A 165 -1.82 14.87 12.89
N ARG A 166 -1.34 14.88 14.15
CA ARG A 166 -0.04 15.50 14.51
C ARG A 166 1.17 14.90 13.79
N HIS A 167 1.06 13.70 13.22
CA HIS A 167 2.14 13.06 12.46
C HIS A 167 2.23 13.55 11.02
N TYR A 168 1.21 14.25 10.51
CA TYR A 168 1.11 14.71 9.13
C TYR A 168 1.20 16.23 9.04
N GLY A 169 1.91 16.71 8.02
CA GLY A 169 2.07 18.12 7.70
C GLY A 169 0.92 18.69 6.90
N ALA A 170 0.28 17.86 6.08
CA ALA A 170 -0.90 18.22 5.30
C ALA A 170 -1.79 16.99 5.05
N LEU A 171 -3.10 17.25 4.93
CA LEU A 171 -4.07 16.35 4.32
C LEU A 171 -4.22 16.73 2.84
N LEU A 172 -4.13 15.75 1.95
CA LEU A 172 -4.36 15.91 0.53
C LEU A 172 -5.75 15.39 0.19
N VAL A 173 -6.57 16.28 -0.35
CA VAL A 173 -7.88 15.97 -0.92
C VAL A 173 -7.78 16.24 -2.42
N VAL A 174 -7.93 15.20 -3.24
CA VAL A 174 -7.63 15.27 -4.68
C VAL A 174 -8.78 14.63 -5.45
N ASP A 175 -9.51 15.46 -6.20
CA ASP A 175 -10.67 15.01 -6.98
C ASP A 175 -11.74 14.24 -6.17
N PRO A 176 -12.26 14.83 -5.07
CA PRO A 176 -13.25 14.14 -4.25
C PRO A 176 -14.58 14.00 -5.01
N GLU A 177 -15.10 12.77 -5.06
CA GLU A 177 -16.36 12.38 -5.69
C GLU A 177 -17.52 12.28 -4.68
N GLU A 178 -17.21 12.20 -3.38
CA GLU A 178 -18.19 12.19 -2.29
C GLU A 178 -18.24 13.53 -1.53
N PHE A 179 -19.40 13.88 -0.98
CA PHE A 179 -19.58 15.08 -0.15
C PHE A 179 -19.05 14.86 1.27
N PHE A 180 -18.40 15.87 1.82
CA PHE A 180 -17.98 15.89 3.23
C PHE A 180 -19.16 16.06 4.17
N ALA A 181 -19.26 15.20 5.18
CA ALA A 181 -20.24 15.33 6.24
C ALA A 181 -19.90 16.52 7.17
N ALA A 182 -20.92 17.09 7.84
CA ALA A 182 -20.71 18.20 8.77
C ALA A 182 -19.69 17.87 9.89
N ALA A 183 -19.65 16.61 10.34
CA ALA A 183 -18.68 16.15 11.34
C ALA A 183 -17.24 16.11 10.80
N GLU A 184 -17.05 15.93 9.49
CA GLU A 184 -15.74 15.93 8.85
C GLU A 184 -15.23 17.36 8.67
N VAL A 185 -16.14 18.28 8.29
CA VAL A 185 -15.84 19.71 8.23
C VAL A 185 -15.43 20.24 9.60
N ASP A 186 -16.20 19.91 10.64
CA ASP A 186 -15.87 20.30 12.02
C ASP A 186 -14.53 19.72 12.49
N ALA A 187 -14.18 18.51 12.07
CA ALA A 187 -12.88 17.89 12.37
C ALA A 187 -11.70 18.51 11.61
N LEU A 188 -11.93 19.22 10.49
CA LEU A 188 -10.90 19.93 9.73
C LEU A 188 -10.68 21.36 10.23
N GLU A 189 -11.73 21.98 10.78
CA GLU A 189 -11.67 23.34 11.32
C GLU A 189 -11.01 23.44 12.70
N ASN A 190 -10.98 22.33 13.47
CA ASN A 190 -10.52 22.26 14.86
C ASN A 190 -9.27 21.39 15.05
#